data_AF-A0A0C6FC30-F1
#
_entry.id   AF-A0A0C6FC30-F1
#
_cell.length_a   1.000
_cell.length_b   1.000
_cell.length_c   1.000
_cell.angle_alpha   90.00
_cell.angle_beta   90.00
_cell.angle_gamma   90.00
#
_symmetry.space_group_name_H-M   'P 1'
#
loop_
_entity.id
_entity.type
_entity.pdbx_description
1 polymer ?
#
loop_
_entity_poly.entity_id
_entity_poly.type
_entity_poly.pdbx_seq_one_letter_code
_entity_poly.pdbx_strand_id
1 'polypeptide(L)'
;MSKPYIYEFLFRGRPEGSAEPAAWHVIIGQTTEVPGSGEQLVTSGALTPEKAEAAGFSLSSILSGIETRAMAERDAAATEAAAARQERDAVIAERDAAKAETKAAQETSASYQTAAAQAAEERDALRLELSALTSRIAETARAQAQQDAKAAISQQPAQAVVLVPISDRQFFQALAQAGTITQAEALAAVMTGTLPARIETAVAGLPDDQQFAARMMLSGATTFERGHPMVEQLGAALGYEGKALDELWAAAAAL
;
A
#
# COMPACT_ATOMS: atom_id res chain seq x y z
N MET A 1 -0.29 -14.81 91.83
CA MET A 1 1.06 -15.42 91.80
C MET A 1 1.08 -16.50 90.75
N SER A 2 2.02 -16.47 89.80
CA SER A 2 2.11 -17.53 88.80
C SER A 2 2.60 -18.84 89.43
N LYS A 3 2.36 -19.97 88.75
CA LYS A 3 2.87 -21.27 89.20
C LYS A 3 4.40 -21.27 89.10
N PRO A 4 5.13 -21.79 90.11
CA PRO A 4 6.59 -21.93 90.02
C PRO A 4 6.97 -22.86 88.86
N TYR A 5 8.05 -22.54 88.17
CA TYR A 5 8.58 -23.33 87.05
C TYR A 5 10.10 -23.49 87.17
N ILE A 6 10.68 -24.46 86.47
CA ILE A 6 12.14 -24.62 86.42
C ILE A 6 12.71 -23.50 85.57
N TYR A 7 13.46 -22.62 86.20
CA TYR A 7 14.19 -21.55 85.51
C TYR A 7 15.53 -22.06 84.99
N GLU A 8 16.24 -22.86 85.78
CA GLU A 8 17.53 -23.44 85.38
C GLU A 8 17.67 -24.87 85.93
N PHE A 9 18.27 -25.75 85.14
CA PHE A 9 18.65 -27.11 85.54
C PHE A 9 20.13 -27.31 85.21
N LEU A 10 20.94 -27.61 86.22
CA LEU A 10 22.36 -27.86 86.06
C LEU A 10 22.64 -29.31 86.42
N PHE A 11 23.21 -30.04 85.46
CA PHE A 11 23.70 -31.40 85.67
C PHE A 11 25.23 -31.39 85.63
N ARG A 12 25.84 -31.87 86.71
CA ARG A 12 27.28 -32.13 86.78
C ARG A 12 27.49 -33.63 86.58
N GLY A 13 28.00 -33.98 85.40
CA GLY A 13 28.42 -35.35 85.10
C GLY A 13 29.57 -35.81 85.98
N ARG A 14 29.81 -37.12 85.98
CA ARG A 14 30.94 -37.76 86.65
C ARG A 14 32.01 -38.09 85.61
N PRO A 15 33.24 -37.55 85.74
CA PRO A 15 34.36 -37.97 84.90
C PRO A 15 34.68 -39.45 85.11
N GLU A 16 35.15 -40.12 84.06
CA GLU A 16 35.61 -41.51 84.16
C GLU A 16 36.71 -41.64 85.24
N GLY A 17 36.58 -42.63 86.12
CA GLY A 17 37.51 -42.86 87.24
C GLY A 17 37.35 -41.93 88.46
N SER A 18 36.53 -40.87 88.40
CA SER A 18 36.25 -40.04 89.59
C SER A 18 35.44 -40.81 90.62
N ALA A 19 35.67 -40.60 91.92
CA ALA A 19 34.82 -41.15 92.99
C ALA A 19 33.63 -40.22 93.36
N GLU A 20 33.63 -38.99 92.84
CA GLU A 20 32.56 -38.02 93.11
C GLU A 20 31.25 -38.46 92.44
N PRO A 21 30.11 -38.44 93.15
CA PRO A 21 28.82 -38.74 92.54
C PRO A 21 28.42 -37.63 91.56
N ALA A 22 27.67 -37.99 90.52
CA ALA A 22 26.99 -36.99 89.70
C ALA A 22 26.05 -36.18 90.60
N ALA A 23 25.95 -34.87 90.35
CA ALA A 23 25.14 -33.96 91.14
C ALA A 23 24.27 -33.11 90.21
N TRP A 24 23.08 -32.76 90.66
CA TRP A 24 22.19 -31.86 89.94
C TRP A 24 21.57 -30.83 90.87
N HIS A 25 21.30 -29.66 90.32
CA HIS A 25 20.64 -28.57 91.02
C HIS A 25 19.58 -27.96 90.11
N VAL A 26 18.53 -27.43 90.72
CA VAL A 26 17.52 -26.63 90.03
C VAL A 26 17.41 -25.26 90.65
N ILE A 27 17.10 -24.28 89.80
CA ILE A 27 16.63 -22.96 90.19
C ILE A 27 15.18 -22.86 89.76
N ILE A 28 14.29 -22.54 90.70
CA ILE A 28 12.87 -22.35 90.45
C ILE A 28 12.62 -20.87 90.21
N GLY A 29 11.95 -20.53 89.11
CA GLY A 29 11.47 -19.19 88.81
C GLY A 29 9.99 -19.05 89.12
N GLN A 30 9.58 -17.86 89.53
CA GLN A 30 8.19 -17.48 89.69
C GLN A 30 8.00 -16.01 89.30
N THR A 31 6.98 -15.74 88.51
CA THR A 31 6.58 -14.37 88.17
C THR A 31 5.60 -13.85 89.22
N THR A 32 5.95 -12.72 89.84
CA THR A 32 5.13 -12.06 90.85
C THR A 32 4.87 -10.63 90.44
N GLU A 33 3.62 -10.19 90.56
CA GLU A 33 3.27 -8.79 90.35
C GLU A 33 3.64 -7.97 91.59
N VAL A 34 4.50 -6.98 91.41
CA VAL A 34 4.94 -6.07 92.47
C VAL A 34 4.18 -4.75 92.32
N PRO A 35 3.47 -4.30 93.37
CA PRO A 35 2.71 -3.05 93.31
C PRO A 35 3.58 -1.86 92.87
N GLY A 36 3.19 -1.21 91.78
CA GLY A 36 3.89 -0.05 91.22
C GLY A 36 5.14 -0.36 90.38
N SER A 37 5.52 -1.62 90.21
CA SER A 37 6.69 -2.02 89.40
C SER A 37 6.38 -3.08 88.32
N GLY A 38 5.15 -3.61 88.29
CA GLY A 38 4.73 -4.60 87.30
C GLY A 38 5.20 -6.01 87.64
N GLU A 39 5.26 -6.88 86.63
CA GLU A 39 5.69 -8.26 86.80
C GLU A 39 7.21 -8.36 87.00
N GLN A 40 7.62 -9.06 88.06
CA GLN A 40 9.02 -9.34 88.37
C GLN A 40 9.25 -10.85 88.49
N LEU A 41 10.36 -11.33 87.93
CA LEU A 41 10.84 -12.70 88.12
C LEU A 41 11.58 -12.81 89.45
N VAL A 42 11.14 -13.73 90.31
CA VAL A 42 11.81 -14.13 91.55
C VAL A 42 12.34 -15.54 91.36
N THR A 43 13.62 -15.75 91.67
CA THR A 43 14.26 -17.07 91.58
C THR A 43 14.58 -17.62 92.96
N SER A 44 14.55 -18.95 93.10
CA SER A 44 15.17 -19.62 94.23
C SER A 44 16.70 -19.57 94.09
N GLY A 45 17.43 -19.72 95.19
CA GLY A 45 18.82 -20.19 95.08
C GLY A 45 18.88 -21.59 94.47
N ALA A 46 20.08 -22.08 94.15
CA ALA A 46 20.27 -23.46 93.73
C ALA A 46 19.78 -24.44 94.81
N LEU A 47 18.80 -25.29 94.45
CA LEU A 47 18.25 -26.30 95.34
C LEU A 47 19.04 -27.61 95.21
N THR A 48 19.26 -28.28 96.34
CA THR A 48 19.75 -29.67 96.37
C THR A 48 18.67 -30.60 95.84
N PRO A 49 19.02 -31.83 95.40
CA PRO A 49 18.05 -32.83 94.95
C PRO A 49 16.86 -33.04 95.90
N GLU A 50 17.13 -33.14 97.20
CA GLU A 50 16.09 -33.40 98.21
C GLU A 50 15.11 -32.22 98.34
N LYS A 51 15.62 -30.99 98.27
CA LYS A 51 14.79 -29.77 98.32
C LYS A 51 13.97 -29.61 97.04
N ALA A 52 14.54 -29.96 95.90
CA ALA A 52 13.85 -29.94 94.61
C ALA A 52 12.71 -30.97 94.57
N GLU A 53 12.96 -32.19 95.04
CA GLU A 53 11.95 -33.25 95.16
C GLU A 53 10.82 -32.86 96.11
N ALA A 54 11.15 -32.31 97.29
CA ALA A 54 10.16 -31.80 98.23
C ALA A 54 9.30 -30.67 97.64
N ALA A 55 9.85 -29.90 96.70
CA ALA A 55 9.15 -28.86 95.95
C ALA A 55 8.38 -29.40 94.72
N GLY A 56 8.39 -30.72 94.47
CA GLY A 56 7.69 -31.36 93.35
C GLY A 56 8.50 -31.45 92.05
N PHE A 57 9.79 -31.12 92.06
CA PHE A 57 10.68 -31.12 90.91
C PHE A 57 11.69 -32.28 90.99
N SER A 58 11.19 -33.52 90.97
CA SER A 58 12.06 -34.71 90.94
C SER A 58 12.82 -34.83 89.63
N LEU A 59 14.03 -35.38 89.63
CA LEU A 59 14.84 -35.56 88.42
C LEU A 59 14.08 -36.30 87.31
N SER A 60 13.32 -37.34 87.66
CA SER A 60 12.51 -38.10 86.70
C SER A 60 11.42 -37.22 86.05
N SER A 61 10.73 -36.41 86.86
CA SER A 61 9.72 -35.46 86.35
C SER A 61 10.34 -34.39 85.45
N ILE A 62 11.53 -33.90 85.80
CA ILE A 62 12.26 -32.91 84.99
C ILE A 62 12.62 -33.50 83.63
N LEU A 63 13.28 -34.65 83.61
CA LEU A 63 13.74 -35.29 82.38
C LEU A 63 12.56 -35.69 81.49
N SER A 64 11.51 -36.26 82.06
CA SER A 64 10.28 -36.58 81.32
C SER A 64 9.62 -35.34 80.72
N GLY A 65 9.60 -34.23 81.46
CA GLY A 65 9.07 -32.95 80.98
C GLY A 65 9.92 -32.29 79.89
N ILE A 66 11.25 -32.48 79.92
CA ILE A 66 12.16 -32.05 78.86
C ILE A 66 11.96 -32.91 77.61
N GLU A 67 11.96 -34.23 77.76
CA GLU A 67 11.76 -35.18 76.65
C GLU A 67 10.43 -34.96 75.95
N THR A 68 9.34 -34.84 76.71
CA THR A 68 8.00 -34.58 76.17
C THR A 68 7.97 -33.28 75.35
N ARG A 69 8.59 -32.21 75.85
CA ARG A 69 8.66 -30.93 75.14
C ARG A 69 9.54 -31.01 73.90
N ALA A 70 10.71 -31.61 73.99
CA ALA A 70 11.61 -31.78 72.85
C ALA A 70 10.96 -32.61 71.74
N MET A 71 10.22 -33.65 72.09
CA MET A 71 9.47 -34.46 71.12
C MET A 71 8.34 -33.66 70.48
N ALA A 72 7.57 -32.90 71.26
CA ALA A 72 6.51 -32.03 70.75
C ALA A 72 7.07 -30.93 69.82
N GLU A 73 8.18 -30.29 70.18
CA GLU A 73 8.87 -29.28 69.37
C GLU A 73 9.41 -29.88 68.07
N ARG A 74 10.00 -31.08 68.13
CA ARG A 74 10.46 -31.81 66.95
C ARG A 74 9.30 -32.13 66.01
N ASP A 75 8.19 -32.62 66.54
CA ASP A 75 7.02 -33.00 65.73
C ASP A 75 6.35 -31.76 65.12
N ALA A 76 6.32 -30.64 65.85
CA ALA A 76 5.89 -29.35 65.32
C ALA A 76 6.82 -28.86 64.19
N ALA A 77 8.13 -28.91 64.40
CA ALA A 77 9.12 -28.54 63.38
C ALA A 77 9.05 -29.45 62.13
N ALA A 78 8.79 -30.74 62.32
CA ALA A 78 8.59 -31.68 61.21
C ALA A 78 7.32 -31.35 60.40
N THR A 79 6.24 -30.96 61.09
CA THR A 79 5.00 -30.52 60.46
C THR A 79 5.19 -29.22 59.67
N GLU A 80 5.86 -28.23 60.26
CA GLU A 80 6.20 -26.98 59.59
C GLU A 80 7.09 -27.21 58.36
N ALA A 81 8.12 -28.04 58.50
CA ALA A 81 9.00 -28.38 57.37
C ALA A 81 8.26 -29.13 56.24
N ALA A 82 7.27 -29.96 56.57
CA ALA A 82 6.43 -30.62 55.59
C ALA A 82 5.54 -29.60 54.84
N ALA A 83 4.93 -28.65 55.57
CA ALA A 83 4.12 -27.59 54.98
C ALA A 83 4.96 -26.68 54.06
N ALA A 84 6.16 -26.28 54.50
CA ALA A 84 7.07 -25.46 53.70
C ALA A 84 7.53 -26.17 52.42
N ARG A 85 7.75 -27.49 52.46
CA ARG A 85 8.06 -28.28 51.26
C ARG A 85 6.87 -28.32 50.30
N GLN A 86 5.67 -28.52 50.81
CA GLN A 86 4.45 -28.52 50.00
C GLN A 86 4.25 -27.17 49.29
N GLU A 87 4.43 -26.05 50.00
CA GLU A 87 4.34 -24.71 49.42
C GLU A 87 5.41 -24.48 48.34
N ARG A 88 6.66 -24.83 48.63
CA ARG A 88 7.75 -24.73 47.65
C ARG A 88 7.46 -25.55 46.39
N ASP A 89 6.96 -26.77 46.55
CA ASP A 89 6.67 -27.66 45.43
C ASP A 89 5.48 -27.13 44.59
N ALA A 90 4.48 -26.52 45.23
CA ALA A 90 3.41 -25.81 44.53
C ALA A 90 3.93 -24.61 43.71
N VAL A 91 4.79 -23.77 44.31
CA VAL A 91 5.40 -22.63 43.60
C VAL A 91 6.27 -23.08 42.43
N ILE A 92 6.99 -24.20 42.57
CA ILE A 92 7.75 -24.81 41.48
C ILE A 92 6.83 -25.23 40.33
N ALA A 93 5.70 -25.88 40.64
CA ALA A 93 4.73 -26.30 39.64
C ALA A 93 4.11 -25.11 38.90
N GLU A 94 3.72 -24.04 39.61
CA GLU A 94 3.20 -22.80 39.02
C GLU A 94 4.23 -22.13 38.10
N ARG A 95 5.48 -22.02 38.56
CA ARG A 95 6.58 -21.47 37.75
C ARG A 95 6.77 -22.26 36.45
N ASP A 96 6.72 -23.58 36.52
CA ASP A 96 6.96 -24.44 35.37
C ASP A 96 5.78 -24.39 34.39
N ALA A 97 4.54 -24.27 34.88
CA ALA A 97 3.37 -23.99 34.07
C ALA A 97 3.47 -22.63 33.35
N ALA A 98 3.82 -21.55 34.07
CA ALA A 98 4.00 -20.22 33.50
C ALA A 98 5.11 -20.17 32.43
N LYS A 99 6.21 -20.92 32.63
CA LYS A 99 7.26 -21.09 31.63
C LYS A 99 6.76 -21.80 30.38
N ALA A 100 5.94 -22.84 30.54
CA ALA A 100 5.36 -23.55 29.39
C ALA A 100 4.41 -22.65 28.59
N GLU A 101 3.56 -21.87 29.26
CA GLU A 101 2.68 -20.87 28.62
C GLU A 101 3.49 -19.81 27.86
N THR A 102 4.54 -19.27 28.49
CA THR A 102 5.42 -18.28 27.86
C THR A 102 6.08 -18.84 26.60
N LYS A 103 6.57 -20.09 26.67
CA LYS A 103 7.18 -20.77 25.52
C LYS A 103 6.16 -20.96 24.39
N ALA A 104 4.94 -21.41 24.69
CA ALA A 104 3.88 -21.58 23.70
C ALA A 104 3.48 -20.24 23.05
N ALA A 105 3.43 -19.16 23.84
CA ALA A 105 3.17 -17.81 23.33
C ALA A 105 4.29 -17.32 22.39
N GLN A 106 5.55 -17.60 22.71
CA GLN A 106 6.69 -17.28 21.84
C GLN A 106 6.64 -18.05 20.51
N GLU A 107 6.36 -19.35 20.56
CA GLU A 107 6.21 -20.18 19.35
C GLU A 107 5.05 -19.68 18.47
N THR A 108 3.93 -19.31 19.09
CA THR A 108 2.78 -18.72 18.41
C THR A 108 3.14 -17.37 17.77
N SER A 109 3.84 -16.49 18.49
CA SER A 109 4.31 -15.21 17.95
C SER A 109 5.28 -15.39 16.79
N ALA A 110 6.17 -16.36 16.86
CA ALA A 110 7.10 -16.68 15.76
C ALA A 110 6.33 -17.15 14.52
N SER A 111 5.33 -18.02 14.69
CA SER A 111 4.45 -18.45 13.60
C SER A 111 3.73 -17.27 12.93
N TYR A 112 3.18 -16.34 13.71
CA TYR A 112 2.55 -15.14 13.15
C TYR A 112 3.53 -14.24 12.40
N GLN A 113 4.76 -14.08 12.89
CA GLN A 113 5.78 -13.31 12.20
C GLN A 113 6.16 -13.94 10.85
N THR A 114 6.30 -15.27 10.80
CA THR A 114 6.54 -15.98 9.54
C THR A 114 5.37 -15.80 8.56
N ALA A 115 4.13 -15.96 9.02
CA ALA A 115 2.95 -15.76 8.18
C ALA A 115 2.84 -14.31 7.67
N ALA A 116 3.18 -13.32 8.51
CA ALA A 116 3.20 -11.92 8.12
C ALA A 116 4.29 -11.62 7.07
N ALA A 117 5.47 -12.24 7.19
CA ALA A 117 6.53 -12.11 6.20
C ALA A 117 6.11 -12.70 4.85
N GLN A 118 5.51 -13.89 4.84
CA GLN A 118 4.99 -14.52 3.62
C GLN A 118 3.90 -13.66 2.96
N ALA A 119 2.95 -13.14 3.74
CA ALA A 119 1.92 -12.24 3.22
C ALA A 119 2.49 -10.93 2.64
N ALA A 120 3.59 -10.42 3.19
CA ALA A 120 4.27 -9.26 2.64
C ALA A 120 4.92 -9.58 1.29
N GLU A 121 5.59 -10.73 1.17
CA GLU A 121 6.17 -11.20 -0.10
C GLU A 121 5.09 -11.40 -1.18
N GLU A 122 3.97 -12.05 -0.83
CA GLU A 122 2.84 -12.24 -1.76
C GLU A 122 2.25 -10.90 -2.23
N ARG A 123 2.07 -9.95 -1.31
CA ARG A 123 1.58 -8.61 -1.65
C ARG A 123 2.53 -7.89 -2.60
N ASP A 124 3.83 -7.98 -2.36
CA ASP A 124 4.83 -7.33 -3.19
C ASP A 124 4.89 -7.98 -4.60
N ALA A 125 4.72 -9.30 -4.68
CA ALA A 125 4.56 -10.01 -5.96
C ALA A 125 3.30 -9.56 -6.72
N LEU A 126 2.14 -9.50 -6.06
CA LEU A 126 0.89 -9.00 -6.65
C LEU A 126 1.01 -7.56 -7.12
N ARG A 127 1.73 -6.72 -6.38
CA ARG A 127 1.99 -5.32 -6.79
C ARG A 127 2.80 -5.26 -8.09
N LEU A 128 3.78 -6.14 -8.25
CA LEU A 128 4.57 -6.23 -9.48
C LEU A 128 3.69 -6.71 -10.65
N GLU A 129 2.87 -7.74 -10.45
CA GLU A 129 1.95 -8.23 -11.48
C GLU A 129 0.94 -7.15 -11.91
N LEU A 130 0.38 -6.42 -10.95
CA LEU A 130 -0.55 -5.32 -11.23
C LEU A 130 0.13 -4.21 -12.03
N SER A 131 1.39 -3.87 -11.71
CA SER A 131 2.17 -2.90 -12.47
C SER A 131 2.41 -3.37 -13.91
N ALA A 132 2.75 -4.64 -14.10
CA ALA A 132 2.97 -5.22 -15.43
C ALA A 132 1.67 -5.30 -16.25
N LEU A 133 0.54 -5.61 -15.62
CA LEU A 133 -0.76 -5.57 -16.28
C LEU A 133 -1.15 -4.14 -16.71
N THR A 134 -0.92 -3.17 -15.83
CA THR A 134 -1.18 -1.75 -16.11
C THR A 134 -0.36 -1.28 -17.32
N SER A 135 0.92 -1.63 -17.39
CA SER A 135 1.79 -1.33 -18.54
C SER A 135 1.29 -1.97 -19.83
N ARG A 136 0.90 -3.25 -19.79
CA ARG A 136 0.33 -3.95 -20.96
C ARG A 136 -0.95 -3.29 -21.48
N ILE A 137 -1.84 -2.87 -20.57
CA ILE A 137 -3.06 -2.13 -20.94
C ILE A 137 -2.70 -0.81 -21.61
N ALA A 138 -1.75 -0.06 -21.05
CA ALA A 138 -1.31 1.22 -21.61
C ALA A 138 -0.67 1.06 -23.00
N GLU A 139 0.14 0.03 -23.20
CA GLU A 139 0.73 -0.30 -24.51
C GLU A 139 -0.34 -0.68 -25.53
N THR A 140 -1.30 -1.51 -25.15
CA THR A 140 -2.42 -1.92 -26.02
C THR A 140 -3.26 -0.71 -26.43
N ALA A 141 -3.55 0.20 -25.47
CA ALA A 141 -4.28 1.43 -25.76
C ALA A 141 -3.51 2.37 -26.71
N ARG A 142 -2.19 2.50 -26.54
CA ARG A 142 -1.35 3.28 -27.47
C ARG A 142 -1.32 2.67 -28.88
N ALA A 143 -1.21 1.35 -28.98
CA ALA A 143 -1.23 0.65 -30.27
C ALA A 143 -2.58 0.85 -30.99
N GLN A 144 -3.69 0.76 -30.26
CA GLN A 144 -5.01 1.03 -30.81
C GLN A 144 -5.13 2.49 -31.29
N ALA A 145 -4.71 3.47 -30.48
CA ALA A 145 -4.75 4.87 -30.87
C ALA A 145 -3.92 5.17 -32.13
N GLN A 146 -2.76 4.51 -32.29
CA GLN A 146 -1.96 4.62 -33.51
C GLN A 146 -2.65 3.99 -34.73
N GLN A 147 -3.33 2.85 -34.56
CA GLN A 147 -4.12 2.25 -35.63
C GLN A 147 -5.29 3.15 -36.03
N ASP A 148 -6.02 3.71 -35.07
CA ASP A 148 -7.15 4.61 -35.31
C ASP A 148 -6.67 5.88 -36.02
N ALA A 149 -5.54 6.47 -35.59
CA ALA A 149 -4.93 7.62 -36.26
C ALA A 149 -4.51 7.31 -37.69
N LYS A 150 -3.91 6.14 -37.93
CA LYS A 150 -3.54 5.69 -39.29
C LYS A 150 -4.78 5.50 -40.17
N ALA A 151 -5.84 4.89 -39.63
CA ALA A 151 -7.11 4.72 -40.32
C ALA A 151 -7.73 6.08 -40.69
N ALA A 152 -7.69 7.05 -39.78
CA ALA A 152 -8.19 8.41 -40.02
C ALA A 152 -7.41 9.14 -41.14
N ILE A 153 -6.08 9.02 -41.17
CA ILE A 153 -5.26 9.61 -42.25
C ILE A 153 -5.60 8.99 -43.61
N SER A 154 -5.85 7.67 -43.66
CA SER A 154 -6.26 7.00 -44.91
C SER A 154 -7.67 7.37 -45.38
N GLN A 155 -8.50 8.00 -44.54
CA GLN A 155 -9.87 8.40 -44.88
C GLN A 155 -10.02 9.91 -45.14
N GLN A 156 -8.94 10.69 -45.17
CA GLN A 156 -9.03 12.12 -45.45
C GLN A 156 -9.49 12.36 -46.91
N PRO A 157 -10.64 13.00 -47.14
CA PRO A 157 -11.15 13.20 -48.50
C PRO A 157 -10.22 14.13 -49.29
N ALA A 158 -9.92 13.76 -50.53
CA ALA A 158 -9.13 14.58 -51.46
C ALA A 158 -9.75 15.98 -51.58
N GLN A 159 -8.93 17.02 -51.42
CA GLN A 159 -9.38 18.42 -51.50
C GLN A 159 -10.03 18.68 -52.87
N ALA A 160 -11.32 19.04 -52.89
CA ALA A 160 -12.03 19.44 -54.09
C ALA A 160 -11.56 20.85 -54.53
N VAL A 161 -11.06 20.97 -55.75
CA VAL A 161 -10.71 22.26 -56.37
C VAL A 161 -11.98 23.07 -56.54
N VAL A 162 -12.08 24.23 -55.88
CA VAL A 162 -13.22 25.15 -56.04
C VAL A 162 -13.01 25.98 -57.31
N LEU A 163 -13.83 25.75 -58.34
CA LEU A 163 -13.78 26.46 -59.62
C LEU A 163 -14.51 27.80 -59.48
N VAL A 164 -13.77 28.90 -59.39
CA VAL A 164 -14.31 30.27 -59.29
C VAL A 164 -14.58 30.88 -60.69
N PRO A 165 -15.51 31.84 -60.81
CA PRO A 165 -15.70 32.60 -62.06
C PRO A 165 -14.42 33.35 -62.44
N ILE A 166 -14.08 33.35 -63.73
CA ILE A 166 -12.90 34.04 -64.27
C ILE A 166 -13.34 35.20 -65.16
N SER A 167 -12.58 36.28 -65.19
CA SER A 167 -12.83 37.43 -66.05
C SER A 167 -12.51 37.14 -67.52
N ASP A 168 -13.04 37.98 -68.41
CA ASP A 168 -12.76 37.94 -69.85
C ASP A 168 -11.27 37.97 -70.20
N ARG A 169 -10.55 38.88 -69.53
CA ARG A 169 -9.09 38.96 -69.63
C ARG A 169 -8.42 37.67 -69.19
N GLN A 170 -8.82 37.09 -68.05
CA GLN A 170 -8.23 35.83 -67.54
C GLN A 170 -8.50 34.67 -68.50
N PHE A 171 -9.69 34.61 -69.10
CA PHE A 171 -10.07 33.59 -70.08
C PHE A 171 -9.20 33.65 -71.35
N PHE A 172 -9.14 34.80 -72.03
CA PHE A 172 -8.34 34.93 -73.24
C PHE A 172 -6.82 34.87 -72.97
N GLN A 173 -6.35 35.35 -71.81
CA GLN A 173 -4.95 35.22 -71.41
C GLN A 173 -4.57 33.76 -71.15
N ALA A 174 -5.43 32.97 -70.50
CA ALA A 174 -5.21 31.55 -70.27
C ALA A 174 -5.16 30.76 -71.59
N LEU A 175 -6.05 31.06 -72.55
CA LEU A 175 -6.03 30.45 -73.88
C LEU A 175 -4.76 30.80 -74.68
N ALA A 176 -4.22 32.02 -74.51
CA ALA A 176 -2.95 32.39 -75.11
C ALA A 176 -1.75 31.68 -74.46
N GLN A 177 -1.74 31.56 -73.13
CA GLN A 177 -0.70 30.83 -72.39
C GLN A 177 -0.73 29.32 -72.70
N ALA A 178 -1.92 28.77 -72.93
CA ALA A 178 -2.10 27.39 -73.36
C ALA A 178 -1.80 27.15 -74.85
N GLY A 179 -1.48 28.21 -75.61
CA GLY A 179 -1.16 28.12 -77.03
C GLY A 179 -2.36 27.84 -77.94
N THR A 180 -3.58 27.97 -77.43
CA THR A 180 -4.81 27.81 -78.22
C THR A 180 -4.95 28.96 -79.21
N ILE A 181 -4.72 30.19 -78.76
CA ILE A 181 -4.71 31.40 -79.58
C ILE A 181 -3.36 32.12 -79.45
N THR A 182 -3.04 33.00 -80.38
CA THR A 182 -1.85 33.85 -80.28
C THR A 182 -2.06 35.00 -79.29
N GLN A 183 -0.98 35.56 -78.76
CA GLN A 183 -1.06 36.71 -77.85
C GLN A 183 -1.69 37.95 -78.51
N ALA A 184 -1.43 38.14 -79.81
CA ALA A 184 -2.04 39.23 -80.58
C ALA A 184 -3.56 39.07 -80.71
N GLU A 185 -4.03 37.84 -80.90
CA GLU A 185 -5.46 37.51 -80.94
C GLU A 185 -6.12 37.68 -79.56
N ALA A 186 -5.45 37.28 -78.48
CA ALA A 186 -5.97 37.48 -77.12
C ALA A 186 -6.10 38.97 -76.77
N LEU A 187 -5.11 39.79 -77.15
CA LEU A 187 -5.19 41.24 -76.97
C LEU A 187 -6.30 41.87 -77.82
N ALA A 188 -6.46 41.45 -79.08
CA ALA A 188 -7.54 41.92 -79.93
C ALA A 188 -8.94 41.54 -79.38
N ALA A 189 -9.08 40.33 -78.84
CA ALA A 189 -10.31 39.88 -78.20
C ALA A 189 -10.70 40.78 -77.02
N VAL A 190 -9.75 41.06 -76.12
CA VAL A 190 -10.01 41.88 -74.92
C VAL A 190 -10.14 43.38 -75.24
N MET A 191 -9.38 43.91 -76.21
CA MET A 191 -9.34 45.35 -76.49
C MET A 191 -10.44 45.82 -77.44
N THR A 192 -10.76 45.03 -78.47
CA THR A 192 -11.69 45.42 -79.54
C THR A 192 -12.89 44.50 -79.66
N GLY A 193 -12.98 43.45 -78.84
CA GLY A 193 -14.04 42.45 -78.94
C GLY A 193 -13.94 41.57 -80.19
N THR A 194 -12.79 41.57 -80.86
CA THR A 194 -12.57 40.81 -82.11
C THR A 194 -12.28 39.37 -81.77
N LEU A 195 -13.16 38.46 -82.19
CA LEU A 195 -13.05 37.05 -81.85
C LEU A 195 -11.90 36.38 -82.63
N PRO A 196 -10.98 35.65 -81.96
CA PRO A 196 -9.89 34.94 -82.63
C PRO A 196 -10.42 33.91 -83.64
N ALA A 197 -9.72 33.72 -84.76
CA ALA A 197 -10.17 32.85 -85.86
C ALA A 197 -10.41 31.40 -85.41
N ARG A 198 -9.62 30.91 -84.45
CA ARG A 198 -9.79 29.57 -83.88
C ARG A 198 -11.07 29.45 -83.05
N ILE A 199 -11.44 30.52 -82.34
CA ILE A 199 -12.67 30.57 -81.55
C ILE A 199 -13.88 30.79 -82.48
N GLU A 200 -13.75 31.59 -83.53
CA GLU A 200 -14.77 31.68 -84.58
C GLU A 200 -15.03 30.32 -85.26
N THR A 201 -13.97 29.55 -85.52
CA THR A 201 -14.08 28.19 -86.07
C THR A 201 -14.80 27.26 -85.10
N ALA A 202 -14.48 27.34 -83.80
CA ALA A 202 -15.16 26.57 -82.76
C ALA A 202 -16.66 26.94 -82.65
N VAL A 203 -16.99 28.23 -82.74
CA VAL A 203 -18.38 28.72 -82.74
C VAL A 203 -19.13 28.32 -84.02
N ALA A 204 -18.47 28.29 -85.18
CA ALA A 204 -19.06 27.81 -86.43
C ALA A 204 -19.37 26.29 -86.42
N GLY A 205 -18.72 25.53 -85.54
CA GLY A 205 -19.02 24.12 -85.31
C GLY A 205 -20.23 23.87 -84.39
N LEU A 206 -20.78 24.91 -83.77
CA LEU A 206 -21.99 24.81 -82.94
C LEU A 206 -23.25 24.77 -83.82
N PRO A 207 -24.37 24.21 -83.31
CA PRO A 207 -25.67 24.27 -83.98
C PRO A 207 -26.06 25.70 -84.36
N ASP A 208 -26.66 25.88 -85.54
CA ASP A 208 -26.96 27.20 -86.13
C ASP A 208 -27.75 28.13 -85.19
N ASP A 209 -28.62 27.56 -84.34
CA ASP A 209 -29.42 28.28 -83.35
C ASP A 209 -28.63 28.82 -82.15
N GLN A 210 -27.42 28.29 -81.92
CA GLN A 210 -26.55 28.63 -80.78
C GLN A 210 -25.38 29.53 -81.16
N GLN A 211 -25.01 29.61 -82.45
CA GLN A 211 -23.83 30.37 -82.88
C GLN A 211 -23.94 31.87 -82.58
N PHE A 212 -25.13 32.46 -82.72
CA PHE A 212 -25.34 33.88 -82.41
C PHE A 212 -25.17 34.17 -80.92
N ALA A 213 -25.77 33.34 -80.06
CA ALA A 213 -25.66 33.47 -78.61
C ALA A 213 -24.21 33.27 -78.13
N ALA A 214 -23.47 32.32 -78.72
CA ALA A 214 -22.06 32.10 -78.42
C ALA A 214 -21.18 33.31 -78.77
N ARG A 215 -21.35 33.90 -79.97
CA ARG A 215 -20.62 35.13 -80.36
C ARG A 215 -20.95 36.31 -79.44
N MET A 216 -22.22 36.47 -79.10
CA MET A 216 -22.67 37.55 -78.23
C MET A 216 -22.13 37.41 -76.80
N MET A 217 -22.06 36.20 -76.27
CA MET A 217 -21.43 35.92 -74.97
C MET A 217 -19.92 36.18 -75.03
N LEU A 218 -19.22 35.68 -76.04
CA LEU A 218 -17.76 35.83 -76.14
C LEU A 218 -17.30 37.28 -76.38
N SER A 219 -18.14 38.11 -76.99
CA SER A 219 -17.83 39.53 -77.25
C SER A 219 -18.33 40.46 -76.13
N GLY A 220 -19.33 40.04 -75.35
CA GLY A 220 -20.00 40.89 -74.35
C GLY A 220 -19.85 40.45 -72.89
N ALA A 221 -19.38 39.22 -72.61
CA ALA A 221 -19.22 38.74 -71.25
C ALA A 221 -17.98 39.35 -70.60
N THR A 222 -18.14 39.93 -69.41
CA THR A 222 -17.02 40.38 -68.57
C THR A 222 -16.52 39.28 -67.63
N THR A 223 -17.31 38.22 -67.47
CA THR A 223 -17.05 37.11 -66.54
C THR A 223 -17.59 35.81 -67.13
N PHE A 224 -16.80 34.76 -67.03
CA PHE A 224 -17.10 33.40 -67.45
C PHE A 224 -17.22 32.50 -66.22
N GLU A 225 -18.29 31.72 -66.15
CA GLU A 225 -18.52 30.74 -65.10
C GLU A 225 -18.29 29.32 -65.63
N ARG A 226 -17.52 28.51 -64.90
CA ARG A 226 -17.21 27.13 -65.32
C ARG A 226 -18.45 26.25 -65.47
N GLY A 227 -19.49 26.53 -64.69
CA GLY A 227 -20.77 25.82 -64.71
C GLY A 227 -21.71 26.23 -65.84
N HIS A 228 -21.34 27.22 -66.67
CA HIS A 228 -22.19 27.65 -67.78
C HIS A 228 -22.13 26.63 -68.94
N PRO A 229 -23.27 26.13 -69.48
CA PRO A 229 -23.28 25.07 -70.50
C PRO A 229 -22.52 25.45 -71.79
N MET A 230 -22.51 26.74 -72.14
CA MET A 230 -21.75 27.25 -73.29
C MET A 230 -20.23 27.11 -73.11
N VAL A 231 -19.72 27.20 -71.87
CA VAL A 231 -18.28 27.06 -71.59
C VAL A 231 -17.82 25.63 -71.81
N GLU A 232 -18.65 24.64 -71.45
CA GLU A 232 -18.37 23.23 -71.69
C GLU A 232 -18.38 22.90 -73.19
N GLN A 233 -19.38 23.41 -73.93
CA GLN A 233 -19.48 23.23 -75.37
C GLN A 233 -18.32 23.90 -76.13
N LEU A 234 -17.96 25.13 -75.75
CA LEU A 234 -16.83 25.84 -76.36
C LEU A 234 -15.50 25.20 -75.97
N GLY A 235 -15.36 24.76 -74.72
CA GLY A 235 -14.20 24.01 -74.25
C GLY A 235 -13.98 22.76 -75.10
N ALA A 236 -15.00 21.93 -75.28
CA ALA A 236 -14.94 20.74 -76.13
C ALA A 236 -14.56 21.08 -77.59
N ALA A 237 -15.16 22.14 -78.16
CA ALA A 237 -14.84 22.60 -79.51
C ALA A 237 -13.38 23.13 -79.65
N LEU A 238 -12.80 23.62 -78.57
CA LEU A 238 -11.38 24.05 -78.50
C LEU A 238 -10.43 22.91 -78.08
N GLY A 239 -10.94 21.73 -77.74
CA GLY A 239 -10.17 20.55 -77.34
C GLY A 239 -9.94 20.39 -75.83
N TYR A 240 -10.68 21.11 -74.99
CA TYR A 240 -10.65 21.03 -73.52
C TYR A 240 -11.91 20.35 -72.98
N GLU A 241 -11.78 19.11 -72.50
CA GLU A 241 -12.89 18.37 -71.89
C GLU A 241 -12.60 18.04 -70.42
N GLY A 242 -13.67 18.01 -69.60
CA GLY A 242 -13.63 17.58 -68.20
C GLY A 242 -12.46 18.19 -67.40
N LYS A 243 -11.50 17.33 -67.02
CA LYS A 243 -10.35 17.72 -66.22
C LYS A 243 -9.44 18.75 -66.91
N ALA A 244 -9.26 18.67 -68.22
CA ALA A 244 -8.41 19.62 -68.95
C ALA A 244 -9.01 21.03 -68.95
N LEU A 245 -10.34 21.13 -69.00
CA LEU A 245 -11.06 22.39 -68.88
C LEU A 245 -10.99 22.93 -67.44
N ASP A 246 -11.07 22.06 -66.44
CA ASP A 246 -10.94 22.45 -65.02
C ASP A 246 -9.52 22.94 -64.68
N GLU A 247 -8.49 22.29 -65.24
CA GLU A 247 -7.09 22.72 -65.13
C GLU A 247 -6.85 24.07 -65.81
N LEU A 248 -7.42 24.28 -67.00
CA LEU A 248 -7.40 25.59 -67.67
C LEU A 248 -8.10 26.65 -66.82
N TRP A 249 -9.23 26.32 -66.20
CA TRP A 249 -10.00 27.23 -65.35
C TRP A 249 -9.25 27.59 -64.06
N ALA A 250 -8.63 26.61 -63.42
CA ALA A 250 -7.81 26.82 -62.23
C ALA A 250 -6.56 27.67 -62.56
N ALA A 251 -5.94 27.45 -63.71
CA ALA A 251 -4.83 28.27 -64.19
C ALA A 251 -5.28 29.70 -64.49
N ALA A 252 -6.43 29.88 -65.16
CA ALA A 252 -7.01 31.19 -65.44
C ALA A 252 -7.37 31.98 -64.18
N ALA A 253 -7.92 31.30 -63.16
CA ALA A 253 -8.26 31.91 -61.88
C ALA A 253 -7.03 32.41 -61.08
N ALA A 254 -5.83 31.92 -61.41
CA ALA A 254 -4.57 32.31 -60.76
C ALA A 254 -3.88 33.53 -61.43
N LEU A 255 -4.43 34.08 -62.53
CA LEU A 255 -3.90 35.20 -63.31
C LEU A 255 -4.52 36.56 -62.91
#